data_AF-A0A0V0GXR8-F1
#
_entry.id   AF-A0A0V0GXR8-F1
#
_cell.length_a   1.000
_cell.length_b   1.000
_cell.length_c   1.000
_cell.angle_alpha   90.00
_cell.angle_beta   90.00
_cell.angle_gamma   90.00
#
_symmetry.space_group_name_H-M   'P 1'
#
loop_
_entity.id
_entity.type
_entity.pdbx_description
1 polymer ?
#
loop_
_entity_poly.entity_id
_entity_poly.type
_entity_poly.pdbx_seq_one_letter_code
_entity_poly.pdbx_strand_id
1 'polypeptide(L)'
;MYNWSSVIYPVTFPATLKKLKLYRTYLSWSYLDVIAELPNLEVLKLMPNACRGEEWDPNVCVFAQLKLLLIDANSLKSWKATNDNFPVLERLMLRSCSHLIKIPIEFADINTLQLIELDSCLPILAESAARIQQEQQDLGNDPVDVRIIPSR
;
A
#
# COMPACT_ATOMS: atom_id res chain seq x y z
N MET A 1 -38.33 -13.18 11.33
CA MET A 1 -37.37 -12.78 10.28
C MET A 1 -36.62 -11.57 10.81
N TYR A 2 -35.40 -11.77 11.33
CA TYR A 2 -34.60 -10.66 11.85
C TYR A 2 -33.97 -9.92 10.67
N ASN A 3 -34.31 -8.64 10.53
CA ASN A 3 -33.71 -7.74 9.55
C ASN A 3 -32.34 -7.29 10.10
N TRP A 4 -31.27 -7.90 9.60
CA TRP A 4 -29.90 -7.47 9.88
C TRP A 4 -29.51 -6.34 8.92
N SER A 5 -30.26 -5.24 8.91
CA SER A 5 -29.69 -3.98 8.42
C SER A 5 -28.62 -3.58 9.42
N SER A 6 -27.42 -4.13 9.24
CA SER A 6 -26.22 -3.91 10.04
C SER A 6 -26.01 -2.40 10.14
N VAL A 7 -26.37 -1.83 11.28
CA VAL A 7 -25.88 -0.51 11.66
C VAL A 7 -24.39 -0.71 11.89
N ILE A 8 -23.59 -0.50 10.83
CA ILE A 8 -22.15 -0.38 10.97
C ILE A 8 -21.95 0.94 11.70
N TYR A 9 -21.74 0.88 13.00
CA TYR A 9 -21.22 2.03 13.73
C TYR A 9 -19.87 2.38 13.10
N PRO A 10 -19.67 3.60 12.59
CA PRO A 10 -18.38 3.99 12.06
C PRO A 10 -17.37 3.87 13.20
N VAL A 11 -16.42 2.96 13.04
CA VAL A 11 -15.27 2.87 13.93
C VAL A 11 -14.56 4.21 13.81
N THR A 12 -14.67 5.02 14.85
CA THR A 12 -14.08 6.37 14.85
C THR A 12 -12.67 6.24 15.38
N PHE A 13 -11.67 6.38 14.51
CA PHE A 13 -10.28 6.47 14.95
C PHE A 13 -10.00 7.88 15.50
N PRO A 14 -9.11 8.01 16.49
CA PRO A 14 -8.65 9.32 16.93
C PRO A 14 -7.97 10.06 15.79
N ALA A 15 -8.29 11.34 15.58
CA ALA A 15 -7.64 12.16 14.56
C ALA A 15 -6.12 12.26 14.74
N THR A 16 -5.61 12.02 15.96
CA THR A 16 -4.17 12.02 16.29
C THR A 16 -3.45 10.72 15.92
N LEU A 17 -4.15 9.72 15.38
CA LEU A 17 -3.55 8.43 15.06
C LEU A 17 -2.53 8.56 13.93
N LYS A 18 -1.26 8.35 14.26
CA LYS A 18 -0.16 8.41 13.28
C LYS A 18 0.24 7.07 12.69
N LYS A 19 -0.01 5.98 13.41
CA LYS A 19 0.47 4.65 13.04
C LYS A 19 -0.64 3.65 13.24
N LEU A 20 -0.97 2.91 12.19
CA LEU A 20 -1.96 1.85 12.21
C LEU A 20 -1.34 0.55 11.73
N LYS A 21 -1.54 -0.52 12.52
CA LYS A 21 -1.16 -1.88 12.18
C LYS A 21 -2.41 -2.74 12.25
N LEU A 22 -2.75 -3.37 11.13
CA LEU A 22 -3.89 -4.26 10.99
C LEU A 22 -3.37 -5.69 10.85
N TYR A 23 -3.90 -6.64 11.61
CA TYR A 23 -3.49 -8.04 11.59
C TYR A 23 -4.72 -8.93 11.75
N ARG A 24 -4.93 -9.87 10.81
CA ARG A 24 -6.10 -10.77 10.79
C ARG A 24 -7.44 -10.05 10.95
N THR A 25 -7.55 -8.84 10.41
CA THR A 25 -8.77 -8.03 10.44
C THR A 25 -9.72 -8.38 9.30
N TYR A 26 -9.22 -8.98 8.21
CA TYR A 26 -10.01 -9.37 7.03
C TYR A 26 -10.89 -8.24 6.45
N LEU A 27 -10.40 -7.00 6.52
CA LEU A 27 -11.10 -5.85 5.95
C LEU A 27 -11.12 -5.97 4.43
N SER A 28 -12.19 -5.57 3.75
CA SER A 28 -12.09 -5.43 2.30
C SER A 28 -11.07 -4.35 1.96
N TRP A 29 -10.40 -4.47 0.82
CA TRP A 29 -9.49 -3.41 0.34
C TRP A 29 -10.19 -2.04 0.25
N SER A 30 -11.46 -2.00 -0.15
CA SER A 30 -12.28 -0.78 -0.17
C SER A 30 -12.51 -0.15 1.21
N TYR A 31 -12.34 -0.89 2.30
CA TYR A 31 -12.46 -0.30 3.63
C TYR A 31 -11.26 0.59 3.97
N LEU A 32 -10.13 0.42 3.26
CA LEU A 32 -8.97 1.28 3.44
C LEU A 32 -9.24 2.73 3.00
N ASP A 33 -10.30 3.00 2.23
CA ASP A 33 -10.73 4.36 1.90
C ASP A 33 -11.08 5.16 3.16
N VAL A 34 -11.72 4.51 4.14
CA VAL A 34 -11.99 5.11 5.47
C VAL A 34 -10.71 5.33 6.26
N ILE A 35 -9.70 4.46 6.07
CA ILE A 35 -8.39 4.61 6.70
C ILE A 35 -7.58 5.74 6.06
N ALA A 36 -7.77 5.99 4.76
CA ALA A 36 -7.13 7.10 4.04
C ALA A 36 -7.58 8.47 4.55
N GLU A 37 -8.82 8.58 5.05
CA GLU A 37 -9.38 9.80 5.63
C GLU A 37 -8.72 10.21 6.97
N LEU A 38 -7.86 9.37 7.55
CA LEU A 38 -7.18 9.68 8.80
C LEU A 38 -6.13 10.77 8.59
N PRO A 39 -6.34 11.99 9.15
CA PRO A 39 -5.63 13.19 8.72
C PRO A 39 -4.15 13.21 9.10
N ASN A 40 -3.72 12.36 10.04
CA ASN A 40 -2.36 12.31 10.54
C ASN A 40 -1.70 10.94 10.34
N LEU A 41 -2.29 10.04 9.54
CA LEU A 41 -1.77 8.69 9.37
C LEU A 41 -0.49 8.69 8.54
N GLU A 42 0.64 8.47 9.20
CA GLU A 42 1.98 8.43 8.59
C GLU A 42 2.44 7.01 8.27
N VAL A 43 1.96 6.00 9.01
CA VAL A 43 2.41 4.61 8.89
C VAL A 43 1.22 3.67 8.85
N LEU A 44 1.09 2.90 7.77
CA LEU A 44 0.11 1.83 7.62
C LEU A 44 0.82 0.49 7.41
N LYS A 45 0.51 -0.48 8.28
CA LYS A 45 1.04 -1.84 8.18
C LYS A 45 -0.10 -2.84 8.06
N LEU A 46 -0.26 -3.39 6.86
CA LEU A 46 -1.19 -4.46 6.54
C LEU A 46 -0.46 -5.79 6.72
N MET A 47 -0.59 -6.36 7.91
CA MET A 47 0.07 -7.61 8.28
C MET A 47 -0.70 -8.82 7.71
N PRO A 48 -0.26 -10.08 7.94
CA PRO A 48 -0.93 -11.24 7.37
C PRO A 48 -2.44 -11.26 7.63
N ASN A 49 -3.20 -11.44 6.55
CA ASN A 49 -4.67 -11.43 6.53
C ASN A 49 -5.34 -10.14 7.07
N ALA A 50 -4.66 -8.99 6.99
CA ALA A 50 -5.26 -7.70 7.32
C ALA A 50 -6.41 -7.34 6.37
N CYS A 51 -6.20 -7.59 5.07
CA CYS A 51 -7.15 -7.30 4.00
C CYS A 51 -7.57 -8.58 3.27
N ARG A 52 -8.82 -8.63 2.83
CA ARG A 52 -9.41 -9.69 2.02
C ARG A 52 -9.78 -9.17 0.62
N GLY A 53 -9.77 -10.08 -0.34
CA GLY A 53 -9.99 -9.77 -1.75
C GLY A 53 -8.68 -9.67 -2.51
N GLU A 54 -8.79 -9.66 -3.83
CA GLU A 54 -7.66 -9.79 -4.75
C GLU A 54 -7.30 -8.47 -5.46
N GLU A 55 -8.15 -7.45 -5.34
CA GLU A 55 -7.96 -6.16 -5.99
C GLU A 55 -8.00 -5.02 -4.98
N TRP A 56 -7.05 -4.10 -5.12
CA TRP A 56 -7.06 -2.83 -4.42
C TRP A 56 -7.05 -1.68 -5.43
N ASP A 57 -8.12 -0.90 -5.39
CA ASP A 57 -8.33 0.28 -6.23
C ASP A 57 -8.76 1.43 -5.30
N PRO A 58 -7.81 2.25 -4.83
CA PRO A 58 -8.09 3.44 -4.02
C PRO A 58 -8.72 4.57 -4.86
N ASN A 59 -9.78 4.29 -5.62
CA ASN A 59 -10.41 5.17 -6.63
C ASN A 59 -10.32 6.67 -6.33
N VAL A 60 -10.90 7.11 -5.21
CA VAL A 60 -11.07 8.53 -4.82
C VAL A 60 -10.38 8.86 -3.49
N CYS A 61 -9.71 7.89 -2.88
CA CYS A 61 -9.11 8.10 -1.57
C CYS A 61 -7.64 8.53 -1.72
N VAL A 62 -7.23 9.47 -0.86
CA VAL A 62 -5.88 10.02 -0.84
C VAL A 62 -5.31 9.80 0.55
N PHE A 63 -4.24 9.02 0.63
CA PHE A 63 -3.47 8.83 1.84
C PHE A 63 -2.53 10.03 2.06
N ALA A 64 -3.12 11.18 2.40
CA ALA A 64 -2.48 12.49 2.32
C ALA A 64 -1.19 12.65 3.16
N GLN A 65 -1.05 11.89 4.25
CA GLN A 65 0.12 11.95 5.15
C GLN A 65 0.93 10.65 5.18
N LEU A 66 0.58 9.65 4.36
CA LEU A 66 1.16 8.32 4.50
C LEU A 66 2.57 8.27 3.92
N LYS A 67 3.53 8.02 4.81
CA LYS A 67 4.97 7.95 4.49
C LYS A 67 5.45 6.51 4.35
N LEU A 68 4.84 5.57 5.08
CA LEU A 68 5.22 4.16 5.03
C LEU A 68 4.00 3.27 4.84
N LEU A 69 4.03 2.48 3.77
CA LEU A 69 3.09 1.41 3.51
C LEU A 69 3.82 0.06 3.53
N LEU A 70 3.39 -0.83 4.43
CA LEU A 70 3.80 -2.23 4.46
C LEU A 70 2.61 -3.11 4.12
N ILE A 71 2.78 -4.01 3.15
CA ILE A 71 1.84 -5.08 2.85
C ILE A 71 2.55 -6.42 3.04
N ASP A 72 2.05 -7.24 3.95
CA ASP A 72 2.67 -8.51 4.35
C ASP A 72 1.65 -9.64 4.29
N ALA A 73 1.89 -10.64 3.44
CA ALA A 73 1.09 -11.86 3.28
C ALA A 73 -0.44 -11.61 3.20
N ASN A 74 -0.85 -10.71 2.30
CA ASN A 74 -2.25 -10.51 1.91
C ASN A 74 -2.47 -11.07 0.50
N SER A 75 -3.71 -11.47 0.18
CA SER A 75 -4.07 -12.11 -1.10
C SER A 75 -4.18 -11.14 -2.30
N LEU A 76 -3.51 -9.98 -2.25
CA LEU A 76 -3.56 -8.97 -3.30
C LEU A 76 -2.94 -9.49 -4.60
N LYS A 77 -3.67 -9.35 -5.71
CA LYS A 77 -3.21 -9.70 -7.07
C LYS A 77 -3.08 -8.49 -7.97
N SER A 78 -4.03 -7.57 -7.88
CA SER A 78 -4.13 -6.37 -8.71
C SER A 78 -4.15 -5.12 -7.85
N TRP A 79 -3.26 -4.18 -8.15
CA TRP A 79 -3.20 -2.89 -7.47
C TRP A 79 -3.29 -1.77 -8.52
N LYS A 80 -4.35 -0.96 -8.42
CA LYS A 80 -4.72 0.12 -9.35
C LYS A 80 -4.63 1.47 -8.65
N ALA A 81 -3.42 1.93 -8.35
CA ALA A 81 -3.20 3.22 -7.68
C ALA A 81 -2.36 4.15 -8.56
N THR A 82 -2.55 5.46 -8.38
CA THR A 82 -1.74 6.50 -8.99
C THR A 82 -0.86 7.18 -7.92
N ASN A 83 0.03 8.08 -8.36
CA ASN A 83 0.79 8.97 -7.47
C ASN A 83 -0.13 9.82 -6.58
N ASP A 84 -1.29 10.25 -7.10
CA ASP A 84 -2.25 11.09 -6.36
C ASP A 84 -2.83 10.39 -5.13
N ASN A 85 -2.89 9.05 -5.14
CA ASN A 85 -3.35 8.29 -3.98
C ASN A 85 -2.35 8.34 -2.82
N PHE A 86 -1.05 8.53 -3.10
CA PHE A 86 0.04 8.41 -2.14
C PHE A 86 1.08 9.55 -2.30
N PRO A 87 0.68 10.83 -2.20
CA PRO A 87 1.47 11.96 -2.67
C PRO A 87 2.76 12.21 -1.86
N VAL A 88 2.88 11.65 -0.66
CA VAL A 88 4.02 11.84 0.25
C VAL A 88 4.66 10.52 0.70
N LEU A 89 4.42 9.43 -0.05
CA LEU A 89 4.97 8.13 0.30
C LEU A 89 6.49 8.15 0.21
N GLU A 90 7.15 7.73 1.29
CA GLU A 90 8.60 7.66 1.39
C GLU A 90 9.10 6.21 1.23
N ARG A 91 8.32 5.22 1.71
CA ARG A 91 8.72 3.81 1.73
C ARG A 91 7.57 2.87 1.41
N LEU A 92 7.78 2.05 0.39
CA LEU A 92 6.94 0.90 0.06
C LEU A 92 7.66 -0.39 0.48
N MET A 93 6.99 -1.21 1.28
CA MET A 93 7.52 -2.51 1.72
C MET A 93 6.50 -3.60 1.38
N LEU A 94 6.90 -4.56 0.53
CA LEU A 94 6.09 -5.70 0.16
C LEU A 94 6.77 -6.97 0.68
N ARG A 95 6.03 -7.75 1.46
CA ARG A 95 6.54 -8.98 2.09
C ARG A 95 5.61 -10.13 1.83
N SER A 96 6.15 -11.27 1.42
CA SER A 96 5.37 -12.48 1.17
C SER A 96 4.16 -12.24 0.25
N CYS A 97 4.26 -11.28 -0.69
CA CYS A 97 3.21 -10.98 -1.66
C CYS A 97 3.32 -11.94 -2.84
N SER A 98 2.84 -13.17 -2.67
CA SER A 98 3.01 -14.28 -3.62
C SER A 98 2.10 -14.21 -4.85
N HIS A 99 1.17 -13.26 -4.93
CA HIS A 99 0.22 -13.16 -6.03
C HIS A 99 0.18 -11.79 -6.72
N LEU A 100 0.82 -10.77 -6.14
CA LEU A 100 0.86 -9.44 -6.73
C LEU A 100 1.83 -9.46 -7.91
N ILE A 101 1.36 -9.06 -9.09
CA ILE A 101 2.12 -9.17 -10.34
C ILE A 101 2.80 -7.87 -10.78
N LYS A 102 2.40 -6.72 -10.23
CA LYS A 102 3.01 -5.42 -10.54
C LYS A 102 2.85 -4.42 -9.40
N ILE A 103 3.81 -3.52 -9.30
CA ILE A 103 3.67 -2.24 -8.59
C ILE A 103 3.14 -1.22 -9.62
N PRO A 104 2.20 -0.34 -9.27
CA PRO A 104 1.76 0.72 -10.19
C PRO A 104 2.95 1.56 -10.68
N ILE A 105 2.98 1.84 -11.98
CA ILE A 105 4.13 2.54 -12.57
C ILE A 105 4.12 4.02 -12.23
N GLU A 106 2.94 4.56 -12.00
CA GLU A 106 2.64 5.89 -11.52
C GLU A 106 3.39 6.24 -10.21
N PHE A 107 3.93 5.24 -9.49
CA PHE A 107 4.79 5.48 -8.33
C PHE A 107 6.13 6.13 -8.70
N ALA A 108 6.53 6.10 -9.98
CA ALA A 108 7.68 6.85 -10.48
C ALA A 108 7.49 8.38 -10.32
N ASP A 109 6.25 8.87 -10.37
CA ASP A 109 5.93 10.29 -10.19
C ASP A 109 5.86 10.73 -8.70
N ILE A 110 6.09 9.81 -7.76
CA ILE A 110 6.16 10.12 -6.33
C ILE A 110 7.59 10.53 -5.97
N ASN A 111 7.88 11.83 -6.04
CA ASN A 111 9.22 12.38 -5.78
C ASN A 111 9.76 12.13 -4.37
N THR A 112 8.89 11.82 -3.40
CA THR A 112 9.31 11.50 -2.02
C THR A 112 9.70 10.03 -1.85
N LEU A 113 9.44 9.17 -2.83
CA LEU A 113 9.63 7.73 -2.71
C LEU A 113 11.12 7.39 -2.71
N GLN A 114 11.63 7.01 -1.54
CA GLN A 114 13.06 6.75 -1.32
C GLN A 114 13.41 5.26 -1.28
N LEU A 115 12.44 4.39 -0.96
CA LEU A 115 12.68 2.96 -0.83
C LEU A 115 11.51 2.12 -1.33
N ILE A 116 11.83 1.13 -2.16
CA ILE A 116 11.00 -0.06 -2.41
C ILE A 116 11.75 -1.29 -1.87
N GLU A 117 11.19 -1.93 -0.84
CA GLU A 117 11.70 -3.19 -0.28
C GLU A 117 10.77 -4.34 -0.67
N LEU A 118 11.35 -5.39 -1.26
CA LEU A 118 10.68 -6.62 -1.64
C LEU A 118 11.30 -7.78 -0.86
N ASP A 119 10.50 -8.48 -0.07
CA ASP A 119 10.93 -9.65 0.71
C ASP A 119 10.03 -10.84 0.38
N SER A 120 10.64 -11.93 -0.11
CA SER A 120 9.90 -13.17 -0.40
C SER A 120 8.72 -12.94 -1.36
N CYS A 121 8.91 -12.07 -2.36
CA CYS A 121 7.94 -11.66 -3.37
C CYS A 121 8.18 -12.37 -4.72
N LEU A 122 7.20 -12.28 -5.64
CA LEU A 122 7.40 -12.75 -7.01
C LEU A 122 8.52 -11.95 -7.71
N PRO A 123 9.42 -12.59 -8.50
CA PRO A 123 10.48 -11.90 -9.22
C PRO A 123 10.00 -10.76 -10.13
N ILE A 124 8.79 -10.87 -10.70
CA ILE A 124 8.18 -9.81 -11.53
C ILE A 124 7.97 -8.49 -10.79
N LEU A 125 7.91 -8.50 -9.45
CA LEU A 125 7.88 -7.27 -8.67
C LEU A 125 9.23 -6.56 -8.63
N ALA A 126 10.34 -7.30 -8.74
CA ALA A 126 11.66 -6.71 -8.90
C ALA A 126 11.77 -5.97 -10.25
N GLU A 127 11.22 -6.54 -11.33
CA GLU A 127 11.14 -5.87 -12.62
C GLU A 127 10.29 -4.59 -12.55
N SER A 128 9.16 -4.64 -11.83
CA SER A 128 8.32 -3.44 -11.60
C SER A 128 9.07 -2.35 -10.84
N ALA A 129 9.77 -2.71 -9.77
CA ALA A 129 10.56 -1.77 -8.97
C ALA A 129 11.74 -1.18 -9.76
N ALA A 130 12.42 -1.99 -10.56
CA ALA A 130 13.49 -1.52 -11.45
C ALA A 130 12.97 -0.54 -12.51
N ARG A 131 11.77 -0.78 -13.08
CA ARG A 131 11.15 0.15 -14.03
C ARG A 131 10.82 1.50 -13.38
N ILE A 132 10.24 1.49 -12.17
CA ILE A 132 9.99 2.72 -11.39
C ILE A 132 11.29 3.49 -11.14
N GLN A 133 12.35 2.79 -10.75
CA GLN A 133 13.67 3.38 -10.53
C GLN A 133 14.22 4.03 -11.82
N GLN A 134 14.12 3.36 -12.96
CA GLN A 134 14.59 3.89 -14.24
C GLN A 134 13.78 5.12 -14.67
N GLU A 135 12.45 5.09 -14.56
CA GLU A 135 11.60 6.24 -14.93
C GLU A 135 11.89 7.47 -14.06
N GLN A 136 12.18 7.31 -12.77
CA GLN A 136 12.65 8.42 -11.93
C GLN A 136 13.96 9.03 -12.44
N GLN A 137 14.92 8.20 -12.87
CA GLN A 137 16.19 8.69 -13.45
C GLN A 137 15.95 9.45 -14.75
N ASP A 138 15.08 8.93 -15.62
CA ASP A 138 14.76 9.54 -16.91
C ASP A 138 14.05 10.89 -16.75
N LEU A 139 13.27 11.06 -15.68
CA LEU A 139 12.64 12.32 -15.27
C LEU A 139 13.61 13.30 -14.57
N GLY A 140 14.84 12.87 -14.28
CA GLY A 140 15.84 13.68 -13.56
C GLY A 140 15.62 13.76 -12.04
N ASN A 141 14.81 12.85 -11.48
CA ASN A 141 14.62 12.71 -10.04
C ASN A 141 15.75 11.89 -9.40
N ASP A 142 15.90 12.02 -8.08
CA ASP A 142 16.73 11.10 -7.31
C ASP A 142 16.11 9.69 -7.37
N PRO A 143 16.86 8.66 -7.84
CA PRO A 143 16.31 7.33 -7.99
C PRO A 143 15.98 6.67 -6.65
N VAL A 144 14.81 6.06 -6.57
CA VAL A 144 14.39 5.21 -5.45
C VAL A 144 15.38 4.06 -5.23
N ASP A 145 15.72 3.79 -3.97
CA ASP A 145 16.50 2.61 -3.60
C ASP A 145 15.62 1.36 -3.71
N VAL A 146 16.07 0.33 -4.43
CA VAL A 146 15.35 -0.93 -4.60
C VAL A 146 16.10 -2.04 -3.88
N ARG A 147 15.46 -2.62 -2.86
CA ARG A 147 16.04 -3.69 -2.04
C ARG A 147 15.26 -4.98 -2.21
N ILE A 148 15.94 -6.03 -2.65
CA ILE A 148 15.38 -7.37 -2.80
C ILE A 148 16.00 -8.25 -1.72
N ILE A 149 15.17 -8.76 -0.82
CA ILE A 149 15.57 -9.68 0.23
C ILE A 149 15.31 -11.11 -0.26
N PRO A 150 16.35 -11.94 -0.42
CA PRO A 150 16.17 -13.33 -0.86
C PRO A 150 15.45 -14.14 0.21
N SER A 151 14.54 -15.01 -0.23
CA SER A 151 13.86 -15.98 0.63
C SER A 151 14.90 -16.88 1.31
N ARG A 152 14.75 -17.11 2.62
CA ARG A 152 15.58 -18.05 3.39
C ARG A 152 15.17 -19.50 3.18
#